data_AF-A0A915CKS3-F1
#
_entry.id   AF-A0A915CKS3-F1
#
_cell.length_a   1.000
_cell.length_b   1.000
_cell.length_c   1.000
_cell.angle_alpha   90.00
_cell.angle_beta   90.00
_cell.angle_gamma   90.00
#
_symmetry.space_group_name_H-M   'P 1'
#
loop_
_entity.id
_entity.type
_entity.pdbx_description
1 polymer ?
#
loop_
_entity_poly.entity_id
_entity_poly.type
_entity_poly.pdbx_seq_one_letter_code
_entity_poly.pdbx_strand_id
1 'polypeptide(L)'
;MSHQRSDEKSLRDLDLPGGCTKFIQAPDVCWNALFKDHIRNYYETWISNGDRMTFTTGGNPRASSMEVYLDWIVRAWEALSKNLIINSLKGEFFVDFTSKFIIFTVCGLTNASDGSEYNFIHCFKAHGAIPEGLEI
;
A
#
# COMPACT_ATOMS: atom_id res chain seq x y z
N MET A 1 -1.43 32.79 -30.39
CA MET A 1 -0.49 32.03 -29.55
C MET A 1 -1.23 30.86 -28.94
N SER A 2 -1.24 29.73 -29.64
CA SER A 2 -1.86 28.48 -29.21
C SER A 2 -0.99 27.81 -28.15
N HIS A 3 -1.53 27.65 -26.93
CA HIS A 3 -0.96 26.72 -25.95
C HIS A 3 -1.10 25.29 -26.51
N GLN A 4 0.02 24.69 -26.86
CA GLN A 4 0.10 23.25 -27.14
C GLN A 4 -0.17 22.51 -25.82
N ARG A 5 -1.34 21.86 -25.72
CA ARG A 5 -1.63 20.86 -24.70
C ARG A 5 -0.73 19.65 -25.01
N SER A 6 0.20 19.38 -24.10
CA SER A 6 1.05 18.18 -24.11
C SER A 6 0.20 16.91 -24.23
N ASP A 7 0.68 15.96 -25.03
CA ASP A 7 0.05 14.67 -25.32
C ASP A 7 -0.66 14.05 -24.11
N GLU A 8 -1.99 14.00 -24.21
CA GLU A 8 -2.89 13.53 -23.18
C GLU A 8 -2.74 12.01 -23.05
N LYS A 9 -2.04 11.55 -22.01
CA LYS A 9 -2.00 10.12 -21.66
C LYS A 9 -3.46 9.67 -21.50
N SER A 10 -3.90 8.73 -22.33
CA SER A 10 -5.20 8.06 -22.18
C SER A 10 -5.16 7.24 -20.88
N LEU A 11 -5.53 7.89 -19.79
CA LEU A 11 -5.76 7.22 -18.50
C LEU A 11 -7.16 6.62 -18.57
N ARG A 12 -7.26 5.35 -18.17
CA ARG A 12 -8.55 4.68 -17.97
C ARG A 12 -8.86 4.74 -16.49
N ASP A 13 -10.06 5.20 -16.17
CA ASP A 13 -10.54 5.22 -14.79
C ASP A 13 -10.95 3.81 -14.36
N LEU A 14 -10.71 3.50 -13.09
CA LEU A 14 -11.12 2.24 -12.46
C LEU A 14 -12.17 2.56 -11.40
N ASP A 15 -13.41 2.17 -11.66
CA ASP A 15 -14.50 2.32 -10.71
C ASP A 15 -14.39 1.28 -9.60
N LEU A 16 -14.10 1.74 -8.39
CA LEU A 16 -13.99 0.90 -7.19
C LEU A 16 -15.20 1.14 -6.30
N PRO A 17 -15.98 0.10 -5.97
CA PRO A 17 -17.08 0.24 -5.03
C PRO A 17 -16.58 0.69 -3.65
N GLY A 18 -17.37 1.54 -2.99
CA GLY A 18 -17.05 2.04 -1.66
C GLY A 18 -16.84 0.89 -0.66
N GLY A 19 -15.80 0.99 0.16
CA GLY A 19 -15.47 -0.03 1.16
C GLY A 19 -14.65 -1.22 0.66
N CYS A 20 -14.36 -1.29 -0.65
CA CYS A 20 -13.57 -2.37 -1.24
C CYS A 20 -12.06 -2.14 -1.20
N THR A 21 -11.58 -0.92 -0.90
CA THR A 21 -10.16 -0.54 -0.94
C THR A 21 -9.25 -1.51 -0.18
N LYS A 22 -9.64 -1.88 1.04
CA LYS A 22 -8.95 -2.85 1.91
C LYS A 22 -8.85 -4.28 1.36
N PHE A 23 -9.54 -4.58 0.27
CA PHE A 23 -9.56 -5.90 -0.34
C PHE A 23 -8.92 -5.93 -1.72
N ILE A 24 -9.08 -4.87 -2.51
CA ILE A 24 -8.73 -4.89 -3.94
C ILE A 24 -7.70 -3.82 -4.35
N GLN A 25 -7.31 -2.90 -3.46
CA GLN A 25 -6.24 -1.94 -3.76
C GLN A 25 -4.88 -2.45 -3.28
N ALA A 26 -3.94 -2.59 -4.21
CA ALA A 26 -2.58 -3.06 -3.94
C ALA A 26 -1.87 -2.34 -2.79
N PRO A 27 -1.97 -1.01 -2.66
CA PRO A 27 -1.44 -0.33 -1.49
C PRO A 27 -1.98 -0.90 -0.18
N ASP A 28 -3.30 -0.88 -0.01
CA ASP A 28 -3.93 -1.18 1.28
C ASP A 28 -3.77 -2.64 1.70
N VAL A 29 -3.70 -3.56 0.74
CA VAL A 29 -3.53 -4.98 1.08
C VAL A 29 -2.07 -5.38 1.24
N CYS A 30 -1.17 -4.82 0.43
CA CYS A 30 0.14 -5.44 0.22
C CYS A 30 1.26 -4.76 1.01
N TRP A 31 1.24 -3.42 1.13
CA TRP A 31 2.40 -2.69 1.64
C TRP A 31 2.09 -1.44 2.46
N ASN A 32 0.87 -0.90 2.45
CA ASN A 32 0.52 0.33 3.20
C ASN A 32 0.65 0.13 4.72
N ALA A 33 0.31 -1.06 5.23
CA ALA A 33 0.51 -1.40 6.64
C ALA A 33 2.01 -1.38 7.01
N LEU A 34 2.85 -2.08 6.24
CA LEU A 34 4.29 -2.13 6.46
C LEU A 34 4.93 -0.74 6.35
N PHE A 35 4.51 0.05 5.36
CA PHE A 35 4.95 1.43 5.18
C PHE A 35 4.65 2.29 6.42
N LYS A 36 3.41 2.22 6.92
CA LYS A 36 2.97 2.94 8.12
C LYS A 36 3.71 2.46 9.37
N ASP A 37 3.98 1.17 9.48
CA ASP A 37 4.74 0.58 10.59
C ASP A 37 6.18 1.10 10.62
N HIS A 38 6.84 1.24 9.46
CA HIS A 38 8.17 1.86 9.39
C HIS A 38 8.16 3.31 9.90
N ILE A 39 7.21 4.14 9.43
CA ILE A 39 7.07 5.53 9.91
C ILE A 39 6.81 5.56 11.42
N ARG A 40 5.93 4.68 11.90
CA ARG A 40 5.61 4.56 13.32
C ARG A 40 6.85 4.22 14.15
N ASN A 41 7.67 3.27 13.70
CA ASN A 41 8.91 2.89 14.38
C ASN A 41 9.90 4.07 14.45
N TYR A 42 10.02 4.88 13.38
CA TYR A 42 10.85 6.09 13.41
C TYR A 42 10.32 7.12 14.39
N TYR A 43 9.00 7.32 14.44
CA TYR A 43 8.37 8.22 15.40
C TYR A 43 8.57 7.75 16.85
N GLU A 44 8.34 6.47 17.15
CA GLU A 44 8.53 5.89 18.49
C GLU A 44 10.01 5.92 18.91
N THR A 45 10.93 5.71 17.98
CA THR A 45 12.36 5.87 18.26
C THR A 45 12.71 7.33 18.55
N TRP A 46 12.15 8.26 17.78
CA TRP A 46 12.37 9.69 17.99
C TRP A 46 11.79 10.18 19.32
N ILE A 47 10.60 9.71 19.70
CA ILE A 47 9.97 10.06 20.99
C ILE A 47 10.75 9.50 22.18
N SER A 48 11.34 8.31 22.02
CA SER A 48 12.14 7.66 23.07
C SER A 48 13.53 8.28 23.23
N ASN A 49 14.08 8.85 22.15
CA ASN A 49 15.36 9.55 22.14
C ASN A 49 15.20 11.02 22.56
N GLY A 50 14.84 11.22 23.83
CA GLY A 50 14.36 12.47 24.43
C GLY A 50 15.22 13.72 24.20
N ASP A 51 16.49 13.59 23.84
CA ASP A 51 17.40 14.72 23.57
C ASP A 51 17.01 15.54 22.32
N ARG A 52 16.26 14.95 21.38
CA ARG A 52 15.79 15.66 20.16
C ARG A 52 14.39 16.24 20.31
N MET A 53 13.74 15.97 21.43
CA MET A 53 12.34 16.21 21.64
C MET A 53 12.13 17.46 22.48
N THR A 54 11.50 18.47 21.88
CA THR A 54 11.19 19.72 22.58
C THR A 54 9.78 19.64 23.16
N PHE A 55 9.59 20.23 24.33
CA PHE A 55 8.30 20.27 25.00
C PHE A 55 7.69 21.67 24.89
N THR A 56 6.38 21.73 24.85
CA THR A 56 5.63 22.98 25.04
C THR A 56 5.75 23.42 26.50
N THR A 57 5.46 24.68 26.79
CA THR A 57 5.40 25.19 28.18
C THR A 57 4.43 24.38 29.05
N GLY A 58 3.41 23.77 28.46
CA GLY A 58 2.46 22.87 29.14
C GLY A 58 2.93 21.42 29.30
N GLY A 59 4.19 21.10 28.97
CA GLY A 59 4.76 19.75 29.13
C GLY A 59 4.38 18.75 28.03
N ASN A 60 3.64 19.17 26.99
CA ASN A 60 3.33 18.29 25.87
C ASN A 60 4.50 18.23 24.88
N PRO A 61 4.83 17.03 24.34
CA PRO A 61 5.61 16.84 23.13
C PRO A 61 5.31 17.85 22.02
N ARG A 62 6.33 18.50 21.46
CA ARG A 62 6.18 19.20 20.17
C ARG A 62 6.24 18.18 19.04
N ALA A 63 5.60 18.51 17.91
CA ALA A 63 5.76 17.73 16.69
C ALA A 63 7.20 17.85 16.17
N SER A 64 7.67 16.81 15.46
CA SER A 64 8.93 16.87 14.73
C SER A 64 8.88 17.95 13.64
N SER A 65 10.04 18.44 13.19
CA SER A 65 10.08 19.30 12.01
C SER A 65 9.61 18.54 10.75
N MET A 66 9.15 19.29 9.74
CA MET A 66 8.75 18.74 8.44
C MET A 66 9.90 17.93 7.81
N GLU A 67 11.13 18.42 7.93
CA GLU A 67 12.34 17.78 7.39
C GLU A 67 12.57 16.39 7.98
N VAL A 68 12.41 16.26 9.30
CA VAL A 68 12.53 14.98 10.00
C VAL A 68 11.43 14.02 9.54
N TYR A 69 10.20 14.50 9.39
CA TYR A 69 9.09 13.67 8.94
C TYR A 69 9.25 13.20 7.48
N LEU A 70 9.76 14.08 6.59
CA LEU A 70 10.05 13.75 5.20
C LEU A 70 11.18 12.71 5.08
N ASP A 71 12.22 12.82 5.90
CA ASP A 71 13.30 11.81 5.99
C ASP A 71 12.73 10.44 6.38
N TRP A 72 11.79 10.36 7.33
CA TRP A 72 11.13 9.11 7.69
C TRP A 72 10.32 8.52 6.54
N ILE A 73 9.63 9.34 5.76
CA ILE A 73 8.88 8.90 4.58
C ILE A 73 9.82 8.29 3.54
N VAL A 74 10.94 8.97 3.23
CA VAL A 74 11.94 8.46 2.27
C VAL A 74 12.50 7.12 2.75
N ARG A 75 12.93 7.04 4.01
CA ARG A 75 13.47 5.79 4.57
C ARG A 75 12.45 4.67 4.65
N ALA A 76 11.18 4.98 4.91
CA ALA A 76 10.11 3.99 4.90
C ALA A 76 9.92 3.40 3.49
N TRP A 77 10.02 4.22 2.44
CA TRP A 77 10.02 3.73 1.06
C TRP A 77 11.24 2.87 0.73
N GLU A 78 12.43 3.28 1.18
CA GLU A 78 13.67 2.52 0.96
C GLU A 78 13.70 1.17 1.70
N ALA A 79 13.03 1.09 2.85
CA ALA A 79 12.92 -0.14 3.64
C ALA A 79 11.98 -1.17 2.99
N LEU A 80 11.05 -0.73 2.14
CA LEU A 80 10.15 -1.65 1.42
C LEU A 80 10.90 -2.36 0.29
N SER A 81 10.64 -3.66 0.16
CA SER A 81 11.15 -4.43 -0.98
C SER A 81 10.53 -3.93 -2.28
N LYS A 82 11.38 -3.57 -3.26
CA LYS A 82 10.92 -3.25 -4.63
C LYS A 82 10.11 -4.40 -5.22
N ASN A 83 10.48 -5.64 -4.93
CA ASN A 83 9.75 -6.82 -5.39
C ASN A 83 8.37 -6.91 -4.74
N LEU A 84 8.21 -6.53 -3.47
CA LEU A 84 6.89 -6.46 -2.84
C LEU A 84 5.95 -5.52 -3.61
N ILE A 85 6.42 -4.32 -3.96
CA ILE A 85 5.63 -3.34 -4.71
C ILE A 85 5.33 -3.85 -6.12
N ILE A 86 6.35 -4.31 -6.85
CA ILE A 86 6.19 -4.83 -8.22
C ILE A 86 5.20 -6.00 -8.24
N ASN A 87 5.35 -6.96 -7.33
CA ASN A 87 4.52 -8.16 -7.29
C ASN A 87 3.08 -7.83 -6.89
N SER A 88 2.88 -6.84 -6.00
CA SER A 88 1.54 -6.35 -5.65
C SER A 88 0.76 -5.80 -6.85
N LEU A 89 1.45 -5.36 -7.89
CA LEU A 89 0.86 -4.76 -9.09
C LEU A 89 0.78 -5.75 -10.28
N LYS A 90 1.63 -6.77 -10.32
CA LYS A 90 1.71 -7.72 -11.44
C LYS A 90 0.77 -8.92 -11.34
N GLY A 91 0.19 -9.20 -10.17
CA GLY A 91 -0.70 -10.35 -10.01
C GLY A 91 0.00 -11.72 -9.97
N GLU A 92 1.34 -11.75 -9.98
CA GLU A 92 2.13 -12.99 -10.13
C GLU A 92 2.33 -13.76 -8.81
N PHE A 93 2.34 -15.10 -8.93
CA PHE A 93 2.46 -16.06 -7.84
C PHE A 93 3.91 -16.17 -7.34
N PHE A 94 4.17 -15.87 -6.08
CA PHE A 94 5.46 -16.17 -5.45
C PHE A 94 5.27 -16.99 -4.17
N VAL A 95 5.98 -18.11 -4.10
CA VAL A 95 6.20 -18.89 -2.88
C VAL A 95 7.57 -18.50 -2.37
N ASP A 96 7.62 -17.76 -1.26
CA ASP A 96 8.89 -17.61 -0.53
C ASP A 96 8.96 -18.68 0.58
N PHE A 97 10.15 -19.24 0.75
CA PHE A 97 10.47 -20.45 1.51
C PHE A 97 10.30 -20.27 3.04
N THR A 98 10.03 -19.06 3.54
CA THR A 98 10.22 -18.75 4.96
C THR A 98 8.99 -18.31 5.76
N SER A 99 7.78 -18.26 5.19
CA SER A 99 6.49 -18.38 5.92
C SER A 99 5.37 -17.67 5.18
N LYS A 100 4.20 -18.32 5.18
CA LYS A 100 2.89 -17.86 4.72
C LYS A 100 2.80 -17.60 3.21
N PHE A 101 2.07 -18.52 2.60
CA PHE A 101 1.28 -18.42 1.37
C PHE A 101 0.74 -16.99 1.10
N ILE A 102 1.55 -16.10 0.53
CA ILE A 102 1.12 -14.78 0.06
C ILE A 102 1.01 -14.86 -1.45
N ILE A 103 -0.08 -15.46 -1.92
CA ILE A 103 -0.43 -15.46 -3.35
C ILE A 103 -1.03 -14.08 -3.67
N PHE A 104 -0.20 -13.22 -4.25
CA PHE A 104 -0.56 -11.87 -4.71
C PHE A 104 -1.31 -11.88 -6.04
N THR A 105 -2.49 -12.49 -6.08
CA THR A 105 -3.54 -11.98 -6.99
C THR A 105 -4.56 -11.35 -6.07
N VAL A 106 -4.19 -10.21 -5.50
CA VAL A 106 -4.91 -9.62 -4.36
C VAL A 106 -5.75 -8.44 -4.79
N CYS A 107 -5.43 -7.85 -5.93
CA CYS A 107 -5.96 -6.58 -6.35
C CYS A 107 -6.59 -6.82 -7.70
N GLY A 108 -7.84 -6.43 -7.91
CA GLY A 108 -8.60 -6.64 -9.16
C GLY A 108 -7.99 -6.04 -10.44
N LEU A 109 -6.70 -5.71 -10.41
CA LEU A 109 -5.79 -5.52 -11.53
C LEU A 109 -5.58 -6.88 -12.22
N THR A 110 -6.59 -7.31 -12.97
CA THR A 110 -6.51 -8.45 -13.87
C THR A 110 -6.18 -7.95 -15.28
N ASN A 111 -5.43 -8.72 -16.05
CA ASN A 111 -5.21 -8.38 -17.46
C ASN A 111 -6.38 -8.84 -18.34
N ALA A 112 -7.16 -9.81 -17.84
CA ALA A 112 -8.26 -10.41 -18.55
C ALA A 112 -9.59 -9.67 -18.30
N SER A 113 -10.10 -8.97 -19.32
CA SER A 113 -11.39 -8.25 -19.24
C SER A 113 -12.61 -9.17 -19.19
N ASP A 114 -12.42 -10.47 -19.40
CA ASP A 114 -13.47 -11.50 -19.40
C ASP A 114 -13.74 -12.08 -18.00
N GLY A 115 -12.98 -11.65 -16.99
CA GLY A 115 -13.13 -12.12 -15.62
C GLY A 115 -12.61 -13.53 -15.34
N SER A 116 -11.92 -14.15 -16.31
CA SER A 116 -11.30 -15.47 -16.14
C SER A 116 -10.30 -15.52 -14.99
N GLU A 117 -9.74 -14.37 -14.61
CA GLU A 117 -8.76 -14.22 -13.54
C GLU A 117 -9.36 -13.89 -12.16
N TYR A 118 -10.68 -13.68 -12.04
CA TYR A 118 -11.30 -13.31 -10.76
C TYR A 118 -11.17 -14.37 -9.68
N ASN A 119 -11.10 -15.65 -10.05
CA ASN A 119 -10.88 -16.77 -9.12
C ASN A 119 -9.52 -16.71 -8.41
N PHE A 120 -8.56 -15.93 -8.95
CA PHE A 120 -7.28 -15.72 -8.31
C PHE A 120 -7.34 -14.65 -7.23
N ILE A 121 -8.34 -13.75 -7.25
CA ILE A 121 -8.51 -12.67 -6.28
C ILE A 121 -8.60 -13.25 -4.86
N HIS A 122 -7.64 -12.88 -4.01
CA HIS A 122 -7.49 -13.45 -2.68
C HIS A 122 -8.76 -13.32 -1.82
N CYS A 123 -9.46 -12.19 -1.89
CA CYS A 123 -10.69 -12.02 -1.11
C CYS A 123 -11.81 -12.97 -1.56
N PHE A 124 -11.79 -13.46 -2.81
CA PHE A 124 -12.84 -14.33 -3.36
C PHE A 124 -12.54 -15.83 -3.25
N LYS A 125 -11.39 -16.22 -2.71
CA LYS A 125 -11.08 -17.63 -2.45
C LYS A 125 -12.03 -18.21 -1.40
N ALA A 126 -12.21 -19.53 -1.39
CA ALA A 126 -13.07 -20.24 -0.42
C ALA A 126 -12.75 -19.94 1.07
N HIS A 127 -11.52 -19.50 1.37
CA HIS A 127 -11.08 -19.09 2.71
C HIS A 127 -10.78 -17.58 2.80
N GLY A 128 -11.12 -16.84 1.74
CA GLY A 128 -10.93 -15.40 1.63
C GLY A 128 -11.95 -14.62 2.44
N ALA A 129 -11.80 -13.30 2.45
CA ALA A 129 -12.69 -12.42 3.22
C ALA A 129 -14.13 -12.33 2.66
N ILE A 130 -14.32 -12.66 1.37
CA ILE A 130 -15.57 -12.55 0.61
C ILE A 130 -15.69 -13.74 -0.36
N PRO A 131 -15.82 -14.99 0.13
CA PRO A 131 -15.80 -16.18 -0.72
C PRO A 131 -16.95 -16.24 -1.74
N GLU A 132 -18.09 -15.60 -1.46
CA GLU A 132 -19.26 -15.52 -2.36
C GLU A 132 -19.16 -14.37 -3.38
N GLY A 133 -18.04 -13.63 -3.39
CA GLY A 133 -17.85 -12.45 -4.25
C GLY A 133 -17.77 -12.74 -5.75
N LEU A 134 -17.67 -14.01 -6.15
CA LEU A 134 -17.66 -14.47 -7.53
C LEU A 134 -19.06 -14.66 -8.14
N GLU A 135 -20.10 -14.69 -7.30
CA GLU A 135 -21.48 -14.97 -7.72
C GLU A 135 -22.32 -13.70 -7.98
N ILE A 136 -21.69 -12.52 -7.88
CA ILE A 136 -22.31 -11.19 -8.04
C ILE A 136 -22.05 -10.65 -9.45
#